data_AF-A0A1E5A538-F1
#
_entry.id   AF-A0A1E5A538-F1
#
_cell.length_a   1.000
_cell.length_b   1.000
_cell.length_c   1.000
_cell.angle_alpha   90.00
_cell.angle_beta   90.00
_cell.angle_gamma   90.00
#
_symmetry.space_group_name_H-M   'P 1'
#
loop_
_entity.id
_entity.type
_entity.pdbx_description
1 polymer ?
#
loop_
_entity_poly.entity_id
_entity_poly.type
_entity_poly.pdbx_seq_one_letter_code
_entity_poly.pdbx_strand_id
1 'polypeptide(L)'
;MKYSEILLRGTILASALAITACGSSNDDGSAVSTTAIEANTVLSGVPTVADNNINGIGSVIFTSSLGAIDSGRHLQVAALLDEGESFTIHAYADDQLANGIDLVVSRPANTPTSLEVTVDGADISSGFTGVAADQAINILMDVHNDENPTHVLIWPAGETAFDEATTLENSEVTGSVSSQGAGAFWGLTINGAEITAAEASEDRFED
;
A
#
# COMPACT_ATOMS: atom_id res chain seq x y z
N MET A 1 -56.70 52.97 6.96
CA MET A 1 -56.12 52.14 5.88
C MET A 1 -54.77 51.63 6.35
N LYS A 2 -54.67 50.35 6.69
CA LYS A 2 -53.42 49.65 6.97
C LYS A 2 -53.51 48.31 6.24
N TYR A 3 -52.74 48.14 5.17
CA TYR A 3 -52.61 46.87 4.47
C TYR A 3 -51.47 46.09 5.12
N SER A 4 -51.76 44.84 5.47
CA SER A 4 -50.84 43.88 6.10
C SER A 4 -50.21 43.05 4.98
N GLU A 5 -48.89 43.12 4.85
CA GLU A 5 -48.14 42.24 3.94
C GLU A 5 -47.86 40.90 4.65
N ILE A 6 -48.36 39.81 4.05
CA ILE A 6 -48.11 38.43 4.47
C ILE A 6 -46.93 37.93 3.63
N LEU A 7 -45.76 37.77 4.27
CA LEU A 7 -44.57 37.22 3.63
C LEU A 7 -44.62 35.69 3.73
N LEU A 8 -45.00 35.04 2.64
CA LEU A 8 -45.03 33.57 2.50
C LEU A 8 -43.62 33.06 2.20
N ARG A 9 -42.96 32.42 3.17
CA ARG A 9 -41.68 31.73 2.97
C ARG A 9 -41.94 30.33 2.41
N GLY A 10 -41.71 30.16 1.11
CA GLY A 10 -41.72 28.85 0.46
C GLY A 10 -40.43 28.09 0.76
N THR A 11 -40.53 26.98 1.49
CA THR A 11 -39.45 26.02 1.67
C THR A 11 -39.49 25.05 0.49
N ILE A 12 -38.51 25.13 -0.41
CA ILE A 12 -38.33 24.15 -1.49
C ILE A 12 -37.65 22.93 -0.87
N LEU A 13 -38.43 21.86 -0.70
CA LEU A 13 -37.95 20.56 -0.28
C LEU A 13 -37.36 19.85 -1.51
N ALA A 14 -36.04 19.93 -1.67
CA ALA A 14 -35.33 19.18 -2.71
C ALA A 14 -35.23 17.71 -2.28
N SER A 15 -36.12 16.86 -2.81
CA SER A 15 -36.02 15.41 -2.68
C SER A 15 -34.83 14.91 -3.49
N ALA A 16 -33.76 14.52 -2.81
CA ALA A 16 -32.67 13.77 -3.42
C ALA A 16 -33.20 12.37 -3.80
N LEU A 17 -33.38 12.13 -5.10
CA LEU A 17 -33.55 10.78 -5.64
C LEU A 17 -32.20 10.06 -5.48
N ALA A 18 -32.11 9.17 -4.49
CA ALA A 18 -31.07 8.16 -4.46
C ALA A 18 -31.40 7.11 -5.52
N ILE A 19 -30.75 7.21 -6.68
CA ILE A 19 -30.76 6.14 -7.69
C ILE A 19 -29.75 5.10 -7.19
N THR A 20 -30.21 4.11 -6.43
CA THR A 20 -29.44 2.88 -6.22
C THR A 20 -29.46 2.08 -7.51
N ALA A 21 -28.46 2.31 -8.36
CA ALA A 21 -28.16 1.46 -9.49
C ALA A 21 -27.61 0.13 -8.96
N CYS A 22 -28.47 -0.89 -8.87
CA CYS A 22 -28.03 -2.28 -8.84
C CYS A 22 -27.65 -2.66 -10.28
N GLY A 23 -26.46 -2.22 -10.71
CA GLY A 23 -25.82 -2.73 -11.90
C GLY A 23 -25.11 -4.03 -11.56
N SER A 24 -25.70 -5.16 -11.96
CA SER A 24 -25.05 -6.47 -11.95
C SER A 24 -23.98 -6.48 -13.05
N SER A 25 -22.83 -5.88 -12.75
CA SER A 25 -21.62 -6.08 -13.54
C SER A 25 -21.08 -7.46 -13.18
N ASN A 26 -20.99 -8.36 -14.16
CA ASN A 26 -20.14 -9.54 -14.07
C ASN A 26 -18.69 -9.04 -14.10
N ASP A 27 -18.25 -8.47 -12.99
CA ASP A 27 -16.84 -8.16 -12.76
C ASP A 27 -16.18 -9.46 -12.33
N ASP A 28 -15.50 -10.09 -13.28
CA ASP A 28 -14.45 -11.08 -13.03
C ASP A 28 -13.16 -10.38 -12.54
N GLY A 29 -13.25 -9.07 -12.23
CA GLY A 29 -12.23 -8.28 -11.58
C GLY A 29 -12.18 -8.65 -10.11
N SER A 30 -11.13 -9.40 -9.76
CA SER A 30 -10.64 -9.61 -8.40
C SER A 30 -10.99 -8.42 -7.53
N ALA A 31 -11.95 -8.60 -6.61
CA ALA A 31 -12.39 -7.53 -5.74
C ALA A 31 -11.16 -7.03 -5.00
N VAL A 32 -10.68 -5.83 -5.36
CA VAL A 32 -9.67 -5.13 -4.58
C VAL A 32 -10.25 -5.06 -3.18
N SER A 33 -9.68 -5.84 -2.27
CA SER A 33 -10.05 -5.81 -0.87
C SER A 33 -9.94 -4.36 -0.47
N THR A 34 -11.06 -3.75 -0.07
CA THR A 34 -11.09 -2.38 0.43
C THR A 34 -10.55 -2.35 1.87
N THR A 35 -9.47 -3.11 2.11
CA THR A 35 -8.95 -3.25 3.46
C THR A 35 -8.51 -1.89 3.95
N ALA A 36 -8.92 -1.58 5.17
CA ALA A 36 -8.68 -0.28 5.77
C ALA A 36 -7.17 -0.01 5.85
N ILE A 37 -6.80 1.27 5.78
CA ILE A 37 -5.47 1.69 6.22
C ILE A 37 -5.37 1.33 7.70
N GLU A 38 -4.35 0.57 8.08
CA GLU A 38 -4.13 0.28 9.48
C GLU A 38 -3.97 1.56 10.32
N ALA A 39 -4.40 1.46 11.58
CA ALA A 39 -4.20 2.55 12.53
C ALA A 39 -2.71 2.86 12.62
N ASN A 40 -2.37 4.15 12.53
CA ASN A 40 -0.99 4.61 12.34
C ASN A 40 -0.69 5.87 13.16
N THR A 41 0.60 6.18 13.27
CA THR A 41 1.13 7.42 13.84
C THR A 41 2.04 8.08 12.81
N VAL A 42 1.86 9.38 12.57
CA VAL A 42 2.77 10.16 11.73
C VAL A 42 4.09 10.36 12.46
N LEU A 43 5.19 9.86 11.91
CA LEU A 43 6.54 10.02 12.44
C LEU A 43 7.19 11.32 11.94
N SER A 44 7.01 11.65 10.66
CA SER A 44 7.59 12.84 10.05
C SER A 44 6.73 13.39 8.91
N GLY A 45 7.00 14.64 8.52
CA GLY A 45 6.26 15.31 7.45
C GLY A 45 4.85 15.73 7.85
N VAL A 46 3.97 15.85 6.85
CA VAL A 46 2.58 16.27 7.02
C VAL A 46 1.63 15.49 6.08
N PRO A 47 1.69 14.15 6.05
CA PRO A 47 0.72 13.38 5.27
C PRO A 47 -0.69 13.61 5.83
N THR A 48 -1.67 13.65 4.94
CA THR A 48 -3.08 13.60 5.32
C THR A 48 -3.47 12.15 5.51
N VAL A 49 -3.85 11.79 6.73
CA VAL A 49 -4.30 10.44 7.09
C VAL A 49 -5.80 10.44 7.29
N ALA A 50 -6.49 9.56 6.58
CA ALA A 50 -7.90 9.23 6.76
C ALA A 50 -8.06 7.71 6.87
N ASP A 51 -9.24 7.24 7.29
CA ASP A 51 -9.49 5.81 7.57
C ASP A 51 -9.10 4.87 6.40
N ASN A 52 -9.23 5.34 5.16
CA ASN A 52 -8.97 4.55 3.95
C ASN A 52 -7.96 5.21 3.00
N ASN A 53 -7.20 6.22 3.46
CA ASN A 53 -6.27 6.92 2.58
C ASN A 53 -5.12 7.58 3.37
N ILE A 54 -3.90 7.47 2.85
CA ILE A 54 -2.78 8.33 3.23
C ILE A 54 -2.22 9.01 1.98
N ASN A 55 -2.18 10.33 1.97
CA ASN A 55 -1.65 11.11 0.84
C ASN A 55 -0.70 12.21 1.35
N GLY A 56 0.36 12.49 0.59
CA GLY A 56 1.24 13.64 0.79
C GLY A 56 2.70 13.24 0.93
N ILE A 57 3.44 13.97 1.76
CA ILE A 57 4.87 13.71 2.00
C ILE A 57 5.11 13.53 3.50
N GLY A 58 5.73 12.42 3.87
CA GLY A 58 6.11 12.12 5.24
C GLY A 58 6.28 10.64 5.50
N SER A 59 6.31 10.26 6.76
CA SER A 59 6.38 8.85 7.16
C SER A 59 5.35 8.53 8.23
N VAL A 60 4.83 7.30 8.17
CA VAL A 60 3.87 6.74 9.12
C VAL A 60 4.36 5.40 9.62
N ILE A 61 4.18 5.15 10.91
CA ILE A 61 4.38 3.83 11.51
C ILE A 61 3.01 3.23 11.82
N PHE A 62 2.79 1.99 11.44
CA PHE A 62 1.54 1.30 11.76
C PHE A 62 1.57 0.75 13.18
N THR A 63 0.39 0.65 13.78
CA THR A 63 0.24 0.22 15.17
C THR A 63 0.19 -1.30 15.33
N SER A 64 -0.06 -2.04 14.26
CA SER A 64 0.17 -3.48 14.27
C SER A 64 1.68 -3.73 14.37
N SER A 65 2.03 -4.72 15.19
CA SER A 65 3.40 -5.19 15.28
C SER A 65 3.59 -6.34 14.31
N LEU A 66 4.76 -6.43 13.69
CA LEU A 66 5.17 -7.63 12.95
C LEU A 66 5.46 -8.83 13.86
N GLY A 67 5.34 -8.69 15.20
CA GLY A 67 5.60 -9.76 16.15
C GLY A 67 7.00 -9.64 16.77
N ALA A 68 7.79 -10.71 16.65
CA ALA A 68 9.18 -10.70 17.08
C ALA A 68 10.07 -10.13 15.96
N ILE A 69 11.33 -9.81 16.25
CA ILE A 69 12.30 -9.50 15.19
C ILE A 69 12.53 -10.75 14.33
N ASP A 70 12.61 -11.91 14.96
CA ASP A 70 12.81 -13.22 14.34
C ASP A 70 11.44 -13.84 13.99
N SER A 71 10.77 -13.32 12.96
CA SER A 71 9.52 -13.89 12.41
C SER A 71 9.32 -13.61 10.92
N GLY A 72 8.39 -14.33 10.28
CA GLY A 72 7.84 -14.05 8.96
C GLY A 72 6.54 -13.24 8.98
N ARG A 73 6.33 -12.31 8.03
CA ARG A 73 5.04 -11.58 7.89
C ARG A 73 4.69 -11.24 6.45
N HIS A 74 3.39 -11.23 6.18
CA HIS A 74 2.82 -10.72 4.93
C HIS A 74 2.45 -9.24 5.07
N LEU A 75 2.83 -8.43 4.08
CA LEU A 75 2.48 -7.03 3.94
C LEU A 75 1.74 -6.82 2.63
N GLN A 76 0.61 -6.15 2.69
CA GLN A 76 -0.12 -5.69 1.52
C GLN A 76 -0.19 -4.17 1.51
N VAL A 77 0.24 -3.55 0.42
CA VAL A 77 0.16 -2.09 0.23
C VAL A 77 -0.38 -1.77 -1.17
N ALA A 78 -1.47 -1.01 -1.22
CA ALA A 78 -2.06 -0.53 -2.46
C ALA A 78 -1.87 0.99 -2.59
N ALA A 79 -1.46 1.46 -3.78
CA ALA A 79 -1.17 2.86 -4.01
C ALA A 79 -1.53 3.33 -5.44
N LEU A 80 -1.82 4.61 -5.58
CA LEU A 80 -1.78 5.34 -6.85
C LEU A 80 -0.51 6.20 -6.87
N LEU A 81 0.17 6.22 -8.02
CA LEU A 81 1.38 7.00 -8.24
C LEU A 81 1.21 7.93 -9.45
N ASP A 82 1.30 9.23 -9.24
CA ASP A 82 1.56 10.18 -10.32
C ASP A 82 3.05 10.16 -10.73
N GLU A 83 3.37 10.82 -11.83
CA GLU A 83 4.75 10.90 -12.31
C GLU A 83 5.67 11.60 -11.30
N GLY A 84 6.79 10.94 -10.97
CA GLY A 84 7.78 11.44 -10.01
C GLY A 84 7.48 11.08 -8.55
N GLU A 85 6.38 10.35 -8.29
CA GLU A 85 6.00 9.93 -6.95
C GLU A 85 6.57 8.57 -6.58
N SER A 86 6.67 8.34 -5.27
CA SER A 86 7.12 7.07 -4.72
C SER A 86 6.57 6.81 -3.33
N PHE A 87 6.66 5.55 -2.92
CA PHE A 87 6.58 5.15 -1.51
C PHE A 87 7.63 4.07 -1.20
N THR A 88 7.94 3.92 0.07
CA THR A 88 8.80 2.87 0.60
C THR A 88 8.04 2.11 1.67
N ILE A 89 7.98 0.78 1.55
CA ILE A 89 7.55 -0.11 2.63
C ILE A 89 8.78 -0.44 3.46
N HIS A 90 8.72 -0.15 4.76
CA HIS A 90 9.75 -0.52 5.73
C HIS A 90 9.24 -1.73 6.51
N ALA A 91 9.89 -2.88 6.37
CA ALA A 91 9.57 -4.08 7.13
C ALA A 91 10.65 -4.36 8.18
N TYR A 92 10.26 -4.83 9.37
CA TYR A 92 11.17 -5.17 10.48
C TYR A 92 12.16 -4.06 10.82
N ALA A 93 11.71 -2.81 10.75
CA ALA A 93 12.50 -1.63 11.08
C ALA A 93 12.42 -1.29 12.58
N ASP A 94 13.29 -0.38 13.03
CA ASP A 94 13.17 0.24 14.35
C ASP A 94 11.98 1.24 14.43
N ASP A 95 11.79 1.87 15.59
CA ASP A 95 10.66 2.78 15.82
C ASP A 95 10.75 4.12 15.05
N GLN A 96 11.84 4.34 14.31
CA GLN A 96 12.04 5.45 13.38
C GLN A 96 12.00 5.02 11.91
N LEU A 97 11.61 3.77 11.64
CA LEU A 97 11.67 3.14 10.31
C LEU A 97 13.09 3.10 9.72
N ALA A 98 14.12 2.95 10.57
CA ALA A 98 15.48 2.70 10.12
C ALA A 98 15.88 1.24 10.35
N ASN A 99 16.92 0.80 9.64
CA ASN A 99 17.50 -0.54 9.77
C ASN A 99 16.49 -1.69 9.52
N GLY A 100 15.52 -1.45 8.64
CA GLY A 100 14.57 -2.47 8.16
C GLY A 100 14.95 -2.99 6.78
N ILE A 101 14.05 -3.78 6.21
CA ILE A 101 14.06 -4.20 4.81
C ILE A 101 13.16 -3.23 4.06
N ASP A 102 13.74 -2.51 3.10
CA ASP A 102 13.06 -1.45 2.37
C ASP A 102 12.68 -1.92 0.98
N LEU A 103 11.38 -1.90 0.66
CA LEU A 103 10.87 -2.00 -0.71
C LEU A 103 10.48 -0.61 -1.20
N VAL A 104 11.20 -0.06 -2.16
CA VAL A 104 10.89 1.23 -2.78
C VAL A 104 10.14 0.97 -4.09
N VAL A 105 8.97 1.60 -4.24
CA VAL A 105 8.21 1.62 -5.48
C VAL A 105 8.08 3.05 -5.95
N SER A 106 8.46 3.32 -7.19
CA SER A 106 8.41 4.65 -7.77
C SER A 106 7.94 4.64 -9.21
N ARG A 107 7.31 5.74 -9.62
CA ARG A 107 6.96 6.02 -11.00
C ARG A 107 7.86 7.15 -11.50
N PRO A 108 8.89 6.88 -12.31
CA PRO A 108 9.83 7.91 -12.71
C PRO A 108 9.17 8.96 -13.60
N ALA A 109 9.64 10.20 -13.49
CA ALA A 109 9.15 11.28 -14.33
C ALA A 109 9.47 11.00 -15.82
N ASN A 110 8.53 11.30 -16.71
CA ASN A 110 8.66 11.08 -18.17
C ASN A 110 8.72 9.61 -18.62
N THR A 111 8.47 8.63 -17.74
CA THR A 111 8.30 7.22 -18.10
C THR A 111 6.97 6.71 -17.53
N PRO A 112 5.83 7.14 -18.10
CA PRO A 112 4.52 7.04 -17.43
C PRO A 112 4.02 5.61 -17.22
N THR A 113 4.66 4.59 -17.81
CA THR A 113 4.12 3.22 -17.87
C THR A 113 4.94 2.20 -17.09
N SER A 114 6.17 2.54 -16.66
CA SER A 114 7.06 1.61 -15.96
C SER A 114 7.24 1.99 -14.51
N LEU A 115 7.24 0.98 -13.63
CA LEU A 115 7.69 1.13 -12.26
C LEU A 115 9.20 0.95 -12.17
N GLU A 116 9.83 1.73 -11.32
CA GLU A 116 11.15 1.43 -10.76
C GLU A 116 10.94 0.87 -9.35
N VAL A 117 11.41 -0.36 -9.13
CA VAL A 117 11.24 -1.09 -7.87
C VAL A 117 12.59 -1.55 -7.38
N THR A 118 12.92 -1.23 -6.13
CA THR A 118 14.12 -1.74 -5.47
C THR A 118 13.79 -2.39 -4.14
N VAL A 119 14.52 -3.43 -3.78
CA VAL A 119 14.48 -4.04 -2.45
C VAL A 119 15.86 -4.02 -1.83
N ASP A 120 16.01 -3.47 -0.62
CA ASP A 120 17.31 -3.25 0.05
C ASP A 120 18.35 -2.58 -0.87
N GLY A 121 17.86 -1.70 -1.77
CA GLY A 121 18.65 -1.00 -2.78
C GLY A 121 19.02 -1.78 -4.04
N ALA A 122 18.71 -3.09 -4.12
CA ALA A 122 18.85 -3.88 -5.34
C ALA A 122 17.70 -3.60 -6.32
N ASP A 123 18.00 -3.38 -7.61
CA ASP A 123 16.99 -3.12 -8.64
C ASP A 123 16.31 -4.42 -9.10
N ILE A 124 15.00 -4.51 -8.87
CA ILE A 124 14.15 -5.65 -9.22
C ILE A 124 13.06 -5.25 -10.25
N SER A 125 13.19 -4.08 -10.88
CA SER A 125 12.18 -3.51 -11.79
C SER A 125 11.83 -4.43 -12.96
N SER A 126 12.72 -5.35 -13.35
CA SER A 126 12.47 -6.31 -14.42
C SER A 126 11.30 -7.27 -14.12
N GLY A 127 11.05 -7.59 -12.85
CA GLY A 127 9.90 -8.38 -12.41
C GLY A 127 8.56 -7.64 -12.57
N PHE A 128 8.59 -6.31 -12.65
CA PHE A 128 7.40 -5.46 -12.67
C PHE A 128 7.03 -4.95 -14.07
N THR A 129 7.65 -5.45 -15.13
CA THR A 129 7.38 -5.01 -16.52
C THR A 129 5.94 -5.23 -16.99
N GLY A 130 5.21 -6.14 -16.35
CA GLY A 130 3.77 -6.38 -16.59
C GLY A 130 2.82 -5.50 -15.77
N VAL A 131 3.34 -4.69 -14.84
CA VAL A 131 2.55 -3.83 -13.96
C VAL A 131 2.50 -2.42 -14.54
N ALA A 132 1.31 -1.96 -14.91
CA ALA A 132 1.11 -0.63 -15.45
C ALA A 132 1.22 0.42 -14.33
N ALA A 133 2.21 1.32 -14.43
CA ALA A 133 2.46 2.36 -13.43
C ALA A 133 1.39 3.47 -13.38
N ASP A 134 0.47 3.52 -14.35
CA ASP A 134 -0.63 4.49 -14.42
C ASP A 134 -1.96 3.98 -13.84
N GLN A 135 -1.94 2.78 -13.26
CA GLN A 135 -3.06 2.16 -12.55
C GLN A 135 -2.78 2.08 -11.05
N ALA A 136 -3.80 1.67 -10.29
CA ALA A 136 -3.59 1.27 -8.90
C ALA A 136 -2.60 0.09 -8.85
N ILE A 137 -1.56 0.24 -8.05
CA ILE A 137 -0.55 -0.78 -7.77
C ILE A 137 -0.99 -1.48 -6.50
N ASN A 138 -0.88 -2.80 -6.45
CA ASN A 138 -1.08 -3.59 -5.24
C ASN A 138 0.14 -4.49 -5.04
N ILE A 139 0.93 -4.21 -4.01
CA ILE A 139 2.10 -4.99 -3.63
C ILE A 139 1.67 -6.00 -2.58
N LEU A 140 1.95 -7.27 -2.85
CA LEU A 140 1.79 -8.40 -1.93
C LEU A 140 3.20 -8.92 -1.63
N MET A 141 3.66 -8.77 -0.40
CA MET A 141 5.04 -9.06 -0.02
C MET A 141 5.10 -9.89 1.26
N ASP A 142 5.72 -11.07 1.19
CA ASP A 142 6.15 -11.79 2.39
C ASP A 142 7.60 -11.43 2.73
N VAL A 143 7.87 -11.27 4.01
CA VAL A 143 9.20 -10.98 4.56
C VAL A 143 9.52 -12.01 5.63
N HIS A 144 10.47 -12.89 5.34
CA HIS A 144 10.93 -14.00 6.20
C HIS A 144 12.16 -13.57 6.99
N ASN A 145 11.95 -12.78 8.05
CA ASN A 145 13.03 -12.24 8.88
C ASN A 145 13.51 -13.22 9.95
N ASP A 146 12.91 -14.42 10.03
CA ASP A 146 13.29 -15.58 10.85
C ASP A 146 14.16 -16.61 10.13
N GLU A 147 14.46 -16.37 8.86
CA GLU A 147 15.23 -17.30 8.05
C GLU A 147 16.64 -16.79 7.76
N ASN A 148 17.52 -17.71 7.36
CA ASN A 148 18.90 -17.40 7.01
C ASN A 148 19.32 -18.08 5.69
N PRO A 149 19.41 -17.33 4.58
CA PRO A 149 19.30 -15.87 4.53
C PRO A 149 17.87 -15.35 4.75
N THR A 150 17.76 -14.16 5.34
CA THR A 150 16.52 -13.38 5.32
C THR A 150 16.16 -13.08 3.89
N HIS A 151 14.88 -13.20 3.54
CA HIS A 151 14.44 -12.98 2.18
C HIS A 151 13.03 -12.39 2.10
N VAL A 152 12.68 -11.92 0.90
CA VAL A 152 11.35 -11.45 0.55
C VAL A 152 10.82 -12.20 -0.67
N LEU A 153 9.50 -12.38 -0.68
CA LEU A 153 8.75 -12.88 -1.82
C LEU A 153 7.73 -11.81 -2.20
N ILE A 154 7.66 -11.44 -3.48
CA ILE A 154 6.70 -10.43 -3.96
C ILE A 154 5.87 -11.02 -5.08
N TRP A 155 4.54 -10.89 -5.01
CA TRP A 155 3.60 -11.44 -5.99
C TRP A 155 2.86 -10.37 -6.79
N PRO A 156 2.34 -10.72 -7.98
CA PRO A 156 1.45 -9.83 -8.70
C PRO A 156 0.14 -9.61 -7.95
N ALA A 157 -0.49 -8.47 -8.23
CA ALA A 157 -1.79 -8.14 -7.67
C ALA A 157 -2.82 -9.26 -7.93
N GLY A 158 -3.56 -9.65 -6.88
CA GLY A 158 -4.62 -10.65 -6.97
C GLY A 158 -4.13 -12.10 -6.91
N GLU A 159 -2.84 -12.35 -6.65
CA GLU A 159 -2.36 -13.67 -6.30
C GLU A 159 -3.07 -14.18 -5.03
N THR A 160 -3.40 -15.47 -5.01
CA THR A 160 -4.14 -16.12 -3.91
C THR A 160 -3.55 -17.46 -3.50
N ALA A 161 -2.70 -18.06 -4.35
CA ALA A 161 -2.01 -19.31 -4.08
C ALA A 161 -0.64 -19.10 -3.42
N PHE A 162 -0.04 -17.92 -3.58
CA PHE A 162 1.24 -17.52 -2.97
C PHE A 162 2.38 -18.54 -3.20
N ASP A 163 2.46 -19.09 -4.41
CA ASP A 163 3.53 -20.02 -4.82
C ASP A 163 4.80 -19.23 -5.19
N GLU A 164 5.95 -19.62 -4.64
CA GLU A 164 7.26 -19.03 -4.99
C GLU A 164 7.52 -18.99 -6.49
N ALA A 165 7.08 -20.01 -7.24
CA ALA A 165 7.31 -20.09 -8.68
C ALA A 165 6.56 -19.01 -9.47
N THR A 166 5.61 -18.33 -8.84
CA THR A 166 4.79 -17.26 -9.41
C THR A 166 5.18 -15.87 -8.90
N THR A 167 6.20 -15.78 -8.07
CA THR A 167 6.72 -14.51 -7.56
C THR A 167 7.26 -13.64 -8.70
N LEU A 168 7.05 -12.32 -8.58
CA LEU A 168 7.74 -11.30 -9.36
C LEU A 168 9.19 -11.16 -8.88
N GLU A 169 9.42 -11.37 -7.58
CA GLU A 169 10.74 -11.39 -6.94
C GLU A 169 10.77 -12.46 -5.85
N ASN A 170 11.81 -13.30 -5.86
CA ASN A 170 12.18 -14.17 -4.75
C ASN A 170 13.64 -13.87 -4.39
N SER A 171 13.84 -13.15 -3.28
CA SER A 171 15.18 -12.70 -2.91
C SER A 171 16.07 -13.78 -2.33
N GLU A 172 15.54 -14.95 -1.97
CA GLU A 172 16.34 -16.11 -1.59
C GLU A 172 17.16 -16.60 -2.80
N VAL A 173 16.55 -16.55 -3.99
CA VAL A 173 17.17 -16.97 -5.26
C VAL A 173 18.07 -15.88 -5.84
N THR A 174 17.61 -14.63 -5.83
CA THR A 174 18.34 -13.50 -6.46
C THR A 174 19.42 -12.91 -5.55
N GLY A 175 19.27 -13.05 -4.24
CA GLY A 175 20.13 -12.42 -3.24
C GLY A 175 19.91 -10.90 -3.11
N SER A 176 18.74 -10.39 -3.51
CA SER A 176 18.42 -8.95 -3.46
C SER A 176 18.33 -8.40 -2.03
N VAL A 177 18.07 -9.26 -1.04
CA VAL A 177 18.09 -8.90 0.39
C VAL A 177 19.35 -9.50 1.01
N SER A 178 20.12 -8.64 1.68
CA SER A 178 21.43 -9.02 2.21
C SER A 178 21.53 -8.93 3.73
N SER A 179 20.52 -8.36 4.38
CA SER A 179 20.50 -8.08 5.80
C SER A 179 19.16 -8.45 6.44
N GLN A 180 19.23 -8.78 7.73
CA GLN A 180 18.07 -8.99 8.59
C GLN A 180 17.60 -7.64 9.14
N GLY A 181 16.29 -7.40 9.15
CA GLY A 181 15.69 -6.24 9.80
C GLY A 181 15.96 -6.24 11.31
N ALA A 182 16.17 -5.06 11.90
CA ALA A 182 16.63 -4.90 13.27
C ALA A 182 15.52 -4.65 14.30
N GLY A 183 14.25 -4.56 13.89
CA GLY A 183 13.12 -4.26 14.76
C GLY A 183 11.84 -5.03 14.42
N ALA A 184 10.74 -4.67 15.07
CA ALA A 184 9.43 -5.33 14.92
C ALA A 184 8.34 -4.37 14.42
N PHE A 185 8.76 -3.19 13.95
CA PHE A 185 7.89 -2.16 13.43
C PHE A 185 7.85 -2.22 11.91
N TRP A 186 6.78 -1.69 11.36
CA TRP A 186 6.66 -1.48 9.93
C TRP A 186 5.89 -0.19 9.65
N GLY A 187 6.08 0.34 8.45
CA GLY A 187 5.54 1.64 8.10
C GLY A 187 5.81 2.01 6.66
N LEU A 188 5.46 3.25 6.33
CA LEU A 188 5.68 3.82 5.00
C LEU A 188 6.46 5.11 5.09
N THR A 189 7.36 5.32 4.14
CA THR A 189 7.77 6.68 3.72
C THR A 189 7.07 7.00 2.41
N ILE A 190 6.40 8.14 2.35
CA ILE A 190 5.55 8.55 1.23
C ILE A 190 6.12 9.82 0.63
N ASN A 191 6.25 9.84 -0.70
CA ASN A 191 6.64 11.00 -1.48
C ASN A 191 5.61 11.24 -2.60
N GLY A 192 4.48 11.83 -2.25
CA GLY A 192 3.39 12.17 -3.16
C GLY A 192 2.32 11.09 -3.31
N ALA A 193 2.71 9.81 -3.19
CA ALA A 193 1.81 8.67 -3.42
C ALA A 193 0.50 8.74 -2.60
N GLU A 194 -0.58 8.27 -3.21
CA GLU A 194 -1.86 8.04 -2.54
C GLU A 194 -1.97 6.57 -2.14
N ILE A 195 -1.80 6.28 -0.85
CA ILE A 195 -1.92 4.94 -0.28
C ILE A 195 -3.38 4.66 0.04
N THR A 196 -3.93 3.60 -0.56
CA THR A 196 -5.36 3.25 -0.46
C THR A 196 -5.62 1.98 0.36
N ALA A 197 -4.59 1.17 0.60
CA ALA A 197 -4.60 0.07 1.56
C ALA A 197 -3.20 -0.15 2.12
N ALA A 198 -3.10 -0.53 3.39
CA ALA A 198 -1.86 -0.91 4.04
C ALA A 198 -2.20 -1.80 5.23
N GLU A 199 -1.85 -3.09 5.13
CA GLU A 199 -2.11 -4.08 6.17
C GLU A 199 -0.95 -5.08 6.32
N ALA A 200 -0.81 -5.60 7.54
CA ALA A 200 0.05 -6.73 7.85
C ALA A 200 -0.79 -7.93 8.30
N SER A 201 -0.41 -9.12 7.85
CA SER A 201 -0.99 -10.38 8.32
C SER A 201 0.11 -11.40 8.63
N GLU A 202 -0.32 -12.58 9.09
CA GLU A 202 0.54 -13.77 9.03
C GLU A 202 1.05 -13.95 7.59
N ASP A 203 2.29 -14.41 7.48
CA ASP A 203 2.93 -14.84 6.24
C ASP A 203 2.04 -15.82 5.48
N ARG A 204 2.07 -15.74 4.14
CA ARG A 204 1.18 -16.49 3.26
C ARG A 204 1.85 -17.69 2.66
N PHE A 205 3.17 -17.64 2.53
CA PHE A 205 3.96 -18.78 2.14
C PHE A 205 3.96 -19.83 3.27
N GLU A 206 3.40 -21.00 2.98
CA GLU A 206 3.50 -22.19 3.85
C GLU A 206 4.38 -23.23 3.13
N ASP A 207 5.47 -23.66 3.78
CA ASP A 207 6.31 -24.82 3.40
C ASP A 207 5.52 -26.15 3.28
#